data_AF-A0A6G1HNV3-F1
#
_entry.id   AF-A0A6G1HNV3-F1
#
_cell.length_a   1.000
_cell.length_b   1.000
_cell.length_c   1.000
_cell.angle_alpha   90.00
_cell.angle_beta   90.00
_cell.angle_gamma   90.00
#
_symmetry.space_group_name_H-M   'P 1'
#
loop_
_entity.id
_entity.type
_entity.pdbx_description
1 polymer ?
#
loop_
_entity_poly.entity_id
_entity_poly.type
_entity_poly.pdbx_seq_one_letter_code
_entity_poly.pdbx_strand_id
1 'polypeptide(L)'
;LTTSQILAIMPQTASCANEPYPGECRTAAQAAPLFAQSFTKYKITDPHAQAAILALVAYESGQLKANIGHTPPVPGKGTRNMQSPTYNSQYATALYGAAKVAAAGSPEAVLGLVTNDADSFASAAWFLTSQCPQLQAAFGTQPEQTWVQYLTQCIGTTDNAQRDAYWVSAKKAL
;
A
#
# COMPACT_ATOMS: atom_id res chain seq x y z
N LEU A 1 4.39 14.97 -3.24
CA LEU A 1 3.39 14.50 -2.25
C LEU A 1 3.57 15.27 -0.95
N THR A 2 2.51 15.90 -0.43
CA THR A 2 2.54 16.71 0.79
C THR A 2 1.66 16.12 1.89
N THR A 3 1.84 16.60 3.12
CA THR A 3 0.95 16.27 4.24
C THR A 3 -0.51 16.63 3.96
N SER A 4 -0.78 17.78 3.33
CA SER A 4 -2.15 18.20 3.01
C SER A 4 -2.82 17.29 1.99
N GLN A 5 -2.07 16.78 1.01
CA GLN A 5 -2.57 15.80 0.05
C GLN A 5 -2.94 14.49 0.76
N ILE A 6 -2.09 13.98 1.67
CA ILE A 6 -2.42 12.78 2.45
C ILE A 6 -3.64 13.01 3.33
N LEU A 7 -3.78 14.16 3.98
CA LEU A 7 -4.96 14.48 4.79
C LEU A 7 -6.25 14.57 3.97
N ALA A 8 -6.17 15.05 2.72
CA ALA A 8 -7.32 15.08 1.82
C ALA A 8 -7.80 13.67 1.43
N ILE A 9 -6.89 12.69 1.39
CA ILE A 9 -7.18 11.31 0.99
C ILE A 9 -7.53 10.45 2.22
N MET A 10 -6.75 10.60 3.29
CA MET A 10 -6.76 9.80 4.50
C MET A 10 -6.92 10.71 5.73
N PRO A 11 -8.07 11.39 5.92
CA PRO A 11 -8.24 12.40 6.95
C PRO A 11 -7.99 11.90 8.39
N GLN A 12 -8.19 10.61 8.66
CA GLN A 12 -7.92 10.03 9.98
C GLN A 12 -6.43 9.99 10.33
N THR A 13 -5.53 10.18 9.35
CA THR A 13 -4.09 10.30 9.59
C THR A 13 -3.67 11.65 10.20
N ALA A 14 -4.63 12.53 10.51
CA ALA A 14 -4.36 13.75 11.28
C ALA A 14 -3.77 13.47 12.67
N SER A 15 -4.08 12.31 13.25
CA SER A 15 -3.56 11.88 14.55
C SER A 15 -3.49 10.36 14.61
N CYS A 16 -2.57 9.85 15.43
CA CYS A 16 -2.51 8.43 15.83
C CYS A 16 -2.93 8.23 17.29
N ALA A 17 -3.59 9.22 17.89
CA ALA A 17 -4.07 9.11 19.26
C ALA A 17 -5.19 8.06 19.36
N ASN A 18 -5.11 7.20 20.37
CA ASN A 18 -6.11 6.17 20.69
C ASN A 18 -6.34 5.13 19.59
N GLU A 19 -5.35 4.89 18.73
CA GLU A 19 -5.47 3.89 17.68
C GLU A 19 -5.39 2.45 18.23
N PRO A 20 -6.14 1.51 17.64
CA PRO A 20 -6.29 0.15 18.19
C PRO A 20 -5.02 -0.69 18.10
N TYR A 21 -4.07 -0.29 17.26
CA TYR A 21 -2.82 -1.02 17.00
C TYR A 21 -1.60 -0.14 17.33
N PRO A 22 -1.18 -0.09 18.60
CA PRO A 22 -0.04 0.71 19.04
C PRO A 22 1.23 0.39 18.22
N GLY A 23 1.92 1.43 17.77
CA GLY A 23 3.16 1.31 17.00
C GLY A 23 2.97 1.13 15.48
N GLU A 24 1.80 0.72 15.01
CA GLU A 24 1.52 0.56 13.59
C GLU A 24 1.07 1.86 12.92
N CYS A 25 0.29 2.69 13.63
CA CYS A 25 -0.27 3.92 13.06
C CYS A 25 0.79 4.91 12.57
N ARG A 26 0.52 5.60 11.44
CA ARG A 26 1.30 6.75 10.97
C ARG A 26 0.43 7.94 10.61
N THR A 27 0.90 9.11 11.00
CA THR A 27 0.27 10.39 10.65
C THR A 27 0.57 10.78 9.21
N ALA A 28 -0.21 11.71 8.64
CA ALA A 28 0.02 12.26 7.30
C ALA A 28 1.42 12.87 7.15
N ALA A 29 1.94 13.50 8.21
CA ALA A 29 3.27 14.11 8.22
C ALA A 29 4.38 13.06 8.09
N GLN A 30 4.20 11.89 8.71
CA GLN A 30 5.12 10.76 8.58
C GLN A 30 4.96 10.06 7.23
N ALA A 31 3.72 9.89 6.77
CA ALA A 31 3.38 9.13 5.57
C ALA A 31 3.83 9.80 4.26
N ALA A 32 3.65 11.12 4.13
CA ALA A 32 3.94 11.85 2.90
C ALA A 32 5.37 11.63 2.37
N PRO A 33 6.46 11.79 3.16
CA PRO A 33 7.80 11.53 2.68
C PRO A 33 8.05 10.04 2.36
N LEU A 34 7.44 9.10 3.08
CA LEU A 34 7.61 7.66 2.85
C LEU A 34 6.98 7.23 1.52
N PHE A 35 5.77 7.71 1.21
CA PHE A 35 5.15 7.48 -0.08
C PHE A 35 5.92 8.16 -1.22
N ALA A 36 6.41 9.38 -1.02
CA ALA A 36 7.22 10.06 -2.02
C ALA A 36 8.49 9.23 -2.36
N GLN A 37 9.18 8.72 -1.34
CA GLN A 37 10.34 7.83 -1.51
C GLN A 37 9.97 6.54 -2.25
N SER A 38 8.84 5.93 -1.89
CA SER A 38 8.28 4.75 -2.56
C SER A 38 8.05 5.01 -4.07
N PHE A 39 7.38 6.11 -4.42
CA PHE A 39 7.12 6.48 -5.81
C PHE A 39 8.39 6.75 -6.59
N THR A 40 9.39 7.40 -5.99
CA THR A 40 10.70 7.57 -6.61
C THR A 40 11.40 6.23 -6.84
N LYS A 41 11.46 5.37 -5.81
CA LYS A 41 12.12 4.04 -5.86
C LYS A 41 11.55 3.17 -6.98
N TYR A 42 10.22 3.15 -7.13
CA TYR A 42 9.52 2.30 -8.09
C TYR A 42 9.09 3.03 -9.38
N LYS A 43 9.56 4.26 -9.59
CA LYS A 43 9.29 5.05 -10.80
C LYS A 43 7.79 5.22 -11.08
N ILE A 44 6.98 5.40 -10.04
CA ILE A 44 5.56 5.73 -10.16
C ILE A 44 5.45 7.25 -10.41
N THR A 45 5.50 7.66 -11.67
CA THR A 45 5.48 9.08 -12.05
C THR A 45 4.10 9.59 -12.43
N ASP A 46 3.20 8.70 -12.86
CA ASP A 46 1.85 9.07 -13.27
C ASP A 46 0.96 9.36 -12.04
N PRO A 47 0.26 10.51 -11.99
CA PRO A 47 -0.54 10.89 -10.82
C PRO A 47 -1.75 9.96 -10.60
N HIS A 48 -2.31 9.35 -11.64
CA HIS A 48 -3.39 8.38 -11.50
C HIS A 48 -2.88 7.05 -10.92
N ALA A 49 -1.69 6.60 -11.31
CA ALA A 49 -1.05 5.45 -10.68
C ALA A 49 -0.71 5.72 -9.19
N GLN A 50 -0.24 6.92 -8.86
CA GLN A 50 -0.03 7.34 -7.46
C GLN A 50 -1.35 7.37 -6.68
N ALA A 51 -2.40 7.93 -7.29
CA ALA A 51 -3.73 7.99 -6.68
C ALA A 51 -4.29 6.58 -6.39
N ALA A 52 -4.12 5.64 -7.32
CA ALA A 52 -4.58 4.25 -7.13
C ALA A 52 -3.85 3.55 -5.97
N ILE A 53 -2.53 3.75 -5.86
CA ILE A 53 -1.75 3.21 -4.74
C ILE A 53 -2.22 3.81 -3.41
N LEU A 54 -2.36 5.14 -3.32
CA LEU A 54 -2.81 5.80 -2.09
C LEU A 54 -4.24 5.37 -1.72
N ALA A 55 -5.14 5.24 -2.70
CA ALA A 55 -6.51 4.81 -2.47
C ALA A 55 -6.58 3.37 -1.94
N LEU A 56 -5.83 2.46 -2.54
CA LEU A 56 -5.73 1.08 -2.08
C LEU A 56 -5.21 1.04 -0.63
N VAL A 57 -4.08 1.70 -0.37
CA VAL A 57 -3.48 1.75 0.97
C VAL A 57 -4.43 2.36 2.00
N ALA A 58 -5.11 3.46 1.66
CA ALA A 58 -6.08 4.10 2.53
C ALA A 58 -7.19 3.14 2.95
N TYR A 59 -7.72 2.35 2.03
CA TYR A 59 -8.77 1.39 2.33
C TYR A 59 -8.23 0.22 3.15
N GLU A 60 -7.20 -0.46 2.65
CA GLU A 60 -6.73 -1.73 3.21
C GLU A 60 -6.12 -1.58 4.61
N SER A 61 -5.40 -0.49 4.87
CA SER A 61 -4.79 -0.22 6.19
C SER A 61 -5.69 0.51 7.18
N GLY A 62 -6.92 0.84 6.78
CA GLY A 62 -7.80 1.71 7.55
C GLY A 62 -7.18 3.09 7.76
N GLN A 63 -6.69 3.73 6.70
CA GLN A 63 -6.00 5.02 6.72
C GLN A 63 -4.73 5.00 7.59
N LEU A 64 -3.85 4.03 7.31
CA LEU A 64 -2.54 3.84 7.94
C LEU A 64 -2.57 3.48 9.43
N LYS A 65 -3.73 3.11 9.98
CA LYS A 65 -3.87 2.65 11.37
C LYS A 65 -3.24 1.29 11.59
N ALA A 66 -3.35 0.42 10.58
CA ALA A 66 -2.78 -0.91 10.59
C ALA A 66 -1.60 -1.04 9.61
N ASN A 67 -0.71 -1.96 9.95
CA ASN A 67 0.43 -2.43 9.19
C ASN A 67 0.49 -3.97 9.17
N ILE A 68 -0.26 -4.63 10.05
CA ILE A 68 -0.47 -6.08 10.09
C ILE A 68 -1.97 -6.36 9.91
N GLY A 69 -2.31 -7.48 9.28
CA GLY A 69 -3.70 -7.89 9.10
C GLY A 69 -4.32 -8.39 10.40
N HIS A 70 -5.25 -7.63 10.98
CA HIS A 70 -5.86 -7.93 12.29
C HIS A 70 -7.21 -8.66 12.23
N THR A 71 -8.05 -8.41 11.21
CA THR A 71 -9.43 -8.94 11.17
C THR A 71 -9.88 -9.37 9.76
N PRO A 72 -10.13 -10.67 9.51
CA PRO A 72 -9.62 -11.79 10.31
C PRO A 72 -8.08 -11.82 10.28
N PRO A 73 -7.42 -12.28 11.35
CA PRO A 73 -5.97 -12.38 11.37
C PRO A 73 -5.53 -13.48 10.40
N VAL A 74 -4.60 -13.14 9.51
CA VAL A 74 -3.98 -14.09 8.57
C VAL A 74 -2.46 -14.07 8.80
N PRO A 75 -1.85 -15.19 9.23
CA PRO A 75 -0.41 -15.37 9.35
C PRO A 75 0.39 -14.77 8.19
N GLY A 76 1.19 -13.74 8.45
CA GLY A 76 2.04 -13.09 7.44
C GLY A 76 1.32 -12.10 6.50
N LYS A 77 0.05 -11.76 6.72
CA LYS A 77 -0.65 -10.69 6.02
C LYS A 77 -0.34 -9.33 6.66
N GLY A 78 -0.05 -8.32 5.85
CA GLY A 78 0.31 -6.99 6.37
C GLY A 78 0.96 -6.09 5.32
N THR A 79 1.78 -5.16 5.78
CA THR A 79 2.25 -3.95 5.09
C THR A 79 1.14 -2.93 4.82
N ARG A 80 1.46 -1.73 4.30
CA ARG A 80 0.47 -0.66 4.15
C ARG A 80 -0.66 -0.96 3.15
N ASN A 81 -0.47 -1.88 2.20
CA ASN A 81 -1.54 -2.35 1.31
C ASN A 81 -2.14 -3.71 1.73
N MET A 82 -1.84 -4.22 2.93
CA MET A 82 -2.34 -5.51 3.43
C MET A 82 -2.12 -6.69 2.48
N GLN A 83 -0.95 -6.74 1.84
CA GLN A 83 -0.51 -7.85 1.00
C GLN A 83 -0.66 -9.20 1.69
N SER A 84 -1.02 -10.21 0.88
CA SER A 84 -1.07 -11.60 1.32
C SER A 84 0.32 -12.13 1.68
N PRO A 85 0.40 -13.23 2.45
CA PRO A 85 1.68 -13.80 2.86
C PRO A 85 2.57 -14.21 1.69
N THR A 86 1.97 -14.72 0.61
CA THR A 86 2.66 -15.08 -0.63
C THR A 86 3.39 -13.88 -1.22
N TYR A 87 2.71 -12.74 -1.32
CA TYR A 87 3.32 -11.54 -1.87
C TYR A 87 4.32 -10.88 -0.90
N ASN A 88 4.11 -10.98 0.41
CA ASN A 88 5.12 -10.55 1.38
C ASN A 88 6.40 -11.37 1.29
N SER A 89 6.31 -12.68 1.04
CA SER A 89 7.47 -13.54 0.77
C SER A 89 8.21 -13.15 -0.51
N GLN A 90 7.49 -12.91 -1.60
CA GLN A 90 8.09 -12.43 -2.85
C GLN A 90 8.75 -11.06 -2.68
N TYR A 91 8.08 -10.14 -1.97
CA TYR A 91 8.60 -8.80 -1.72
C TYR A 91 9.85 -8.82 -0.85
N ALA A 92 9.81 -9.56 0.27
CA ALA A 92 10.97 -9.76 1.13
C ALA A 92 12.13 -10.41 0.37
N THR A 93 11.85 -11.36 -0.52
CA THR A 93 12.87 -11.98 -1.38
C THR A 93 13.50 -10.96 -2.33
N ALA A 94 12.69 -10.07 -2.93
CA ALA A 94 13.19 -9.03 -3.82
C ALA A 94 14.08 -8.00 -3.10
N LEU A 95 13.81 -7.72 -1.82
CA LEU A 95 14.58 -6.76 -1.02
C LEU A 95 15.82 -7.37 -0.38
N TYR A 96 15.73 -8.61 0.08
CA TYR A 96 16.69 -9.20 1.00
C TYR A 96 17.27 -10.54 0.56
N GLY A 97 16.77 -11.11 -0.53
CA GLY A 97 17.18 -12.41 -1.06
C GLY A 97 16.51 -13.61 -0.37
N ALA A 98 16.46 -14.72 -1.10
CA ALA A 98 15.76 -15.94 -0.68
C ALA A 98 16.34 -16.56 0.61
N ALA A 99 17.65 -16.44 0.84
CA ALA A 99 18.29 -16.98 2.03
C ALA A 99 17.76 -16.34 3.32
N LYS A 100 17.54 -15.01 3.34
CA LYS A 100 17.00 -14.30 4.50
C LYS A 100 15.54 -14.68 4.75
N VAL A 101 14.75 -14.83 3.69
CA VAL A 101 13.36 -15.27 3.78
C VAL A 101 13.27 -16.70 4.30
N ALA A 102 14.10 -17.61 3.80
CA ALA A 102 14.16 -18.99 4.29
C ALA A 102 14.56 -19.06 5.78
N ALA A 103 15.52 -18.23 6.20
CA ALA A 103 15.98 -18.16 7.59
C ALA A 103 14.92 -17.62 8.57
N ALA A 104 13.95 -16.83 8.09
CA ALA A 104 12.86 -16.32 8.93
C ALA A 104 11.92 -17.44 9.43
N GLY A 105 11.75 -18.52 8.66
CA GLY A 105 11.12 -19.76 9.12
C GLY A 105 9.59 -19.76 9.27
N SER A 106 8.92 -18.61 9.24
CA SER A 106 7.44 -18.53 9.24
C SER A 106 6.90 -17.33 8.45
N PRO A 107 5.63 -17.35 7.99
CA PRO A 107 5.00 -16.22 7.32
C PRO A 107 5.02 -14.91 8.13
N GLU A 108 4.82 -14.97 9.44
CA GLU A 108 4.87 -13.81 10.33
C GLU A 108 6.29 -13.26 10.47
N ALA A 109 7.29 -14.13 10.57
CA ALA A 109 8.69 -13.71 10.62
C ALA A 109 9.12 -13.07 9.29
N VAL A 110 8.65 -13.61 8.16
CA VAL A 110 8.84 -13.00 6.83
C VAL A 110 8.16 -11.64 6.73
N LEU A 111 6.92 -11.50 7.21
CA LEU A 111 6.24 -10.21 7.31
C LEU A 111 7.06 -9.23 8.16
N GLY A 112 7.62 -9.68 9.29
CA GLY A 112 8.50 -8.89 10.15
C GLY A 112 9.72 -8.29 9.45
N LEU A 113 10.19 -8.88 8.35
CA LEU A 113 11.27 -8.33 7.54
C LEU A 113 10.87 -7.05 6.79
N VAL A 114 9.58 -6.87 6.47
CA VAL A 114 9.06 -5.83 5.58
C VAL A 114 8.04 -4.89 6.24
N THR A 115 7.82 -5.00 7.55
CA THR A 115 6.90 -4.12 8.29
C THR A 115 7.53 -2.80 8.75
N ASN A 116 8.84 -2.62 8.58
CA ASN A 116 9.46 -1.31 8.82
C ASN A 116 8.89 -0.26 7.85
N ASP A 117 8.91 1.01 8.23
CA ASP A 117 8.22 2.07 7.48
C ASP A 117 8.72 2.20 6.03
N ALA A 118 10.02 2.13 5.80
CA ALA A 118 10.57 2.31 4.46
C ALA A 118 10.06 1.22 3.49
N ASP A 119 10.06 -0.04 3.92
CA ASP A 119 9.61 -1.14 3.06
C ASP A 119 8.09 -1.25 2.98
N SER A 120 7.40 -1.08 4.11
CA SER A 120 5.95 -1.23 4.17
C SER A 120 5.22 -0.17 3.35
N PHE A 121 5.68 1.09 3.37
CA PHE A 121 5.10 2.14 2.51
C PHE A 121 5.45 1.94 1.02
N ALA A 122 6.46 1.13 0.74
CA ALA A 122 6.88 0.85 -0.63
C ALA A 122 6.26 -0.43 -1.22
N SER A 123 5.57 -1.23 -0.39
CA SER A 123 4.97 -2.51 -0.78
C SER A 123 3.94 -2.37 -1.91
N ALA A 124 3.07 -1.37 -1.85
CA ALA A 124 2.05 -1.12 -2.88
C ALA A 124 2.64 -0.76 -4.24
N ALA A 125 3.67 0.09 -4.25
CA ALA A 125 4.34 0.48 -5.49
C ALA A 125 5.17 -0.68 -6.07
N TRP A 126 5.85 -1.45 -5.22
CA TRP A 126 6.48 -2.70 -5.64
C TRP A 126 5.47 -3.66 -6.25
N PHE A 127 4.31 -3.83 -5.61
CA PHE A 127 3.28 -4.75 -6.08
C PHE A 127 2.76 -4.36 -7.46
N LEU A 128 2.38 -3.10 -7.66
CA LEU A 128 1.92 -2.60 -8.96
C LEU A 128 2.97 -2.82 -10.05
N THR A 129 4.24 -2.47 -9.77
CA THR A 129 5.31 -2.53 -10.78
C THR A 129 5.83 -3.93 -11.07
N SER A 130 5.73 -4.86 -10.12
CA SER A 130 6.25 -6.23 -10.28
C SER A 130 5.17 -7.23 -10.68
N GLN A 131 3.97 -7.12 -10.11
CA GLN A 131 2.89 -8.08 -10.32
C GLN A 131 1.95 -7.64 -11.45
N CYS A 132 1.82 -6.33 -11.69
CA CYS A 132 0.89 -5.78 -12.65
C CYS A 132 1.49 -4.67 -13.53
N PRO A 133 2.71 -4.88 -14.09
CA PRO A 133 3.45 -3.85 -14.81
C PRO A 133 2.66 -3.24 -15.98
N GLN A 134 1.80 -4.03 -16.63
CA GLN A 134 0.95 -3.58 -17.73
C GLN A 134 -0.05 -2.49 -17.33
N LEU A 135 -0.53 -2.52 -16.08
CA LEU A 135 -1.53 -1.55 -15.61
C LEU A 135 -0.90 -0.21 -15.24
N GLN A 136 0.38 -0.19 -14.84
CA GLN A 136 1.07 1.05 -14.48
C GLN A 136 1.02 2.08 -15.61
N ALA A 137 1.27 1.65 -16.86
CA ALA A 137 1.24 2.54 -18.02
C ALA A 137 -0.20 2.94 -18.42
N ALA A 138 -1.18 2.05 -18.20
CA ALA A 138 -2.57 2.28 -18.59
C ALA A 138 -3.28 3.38 -17.77
N PHE A 139 -2.79 3.66 -16.55
CA PHE A 139 -3.31 4.77 -15.74
C PHE A 139 -3.21 6.14 -16.42
N GLY A 140 -2.21 6.35 -17.28
CA GLY A 140 -2.05 7.61 -18.00
C GLY A 140 -3.04 7.83 -19.16
N THR A 141 -3.74 6.78 -19.60
CA THR A 141 -4.65 6.84 -20.77
C THR A 141 -6.08 6.45 -20.45
N GLN A 142 -6.28 5.50 -19.55
CA GLN A 142 -7.60 4.95 -19.19
C GLN A 142 -7.73 4.79 -17.67
N PRO A 143 -7.60 5.87 -16.88
CA PRO A 143 -7.46 5.79 -15.43
C PRO A 143 -8.63 5.09 -14.73
N GLU A 144 -9.88 5.40 -15.11
CA GLU A 144 -11.06 4.78 -14.47
C GLU A 144 -11.15 3.29 -14.74
N GLN A 145 -10.98 2.88 -16.00
CA GLN A 145 -11.00 1.48 -16.38
C GLN A 145 -9.83 0.71 -15.73
N THR A 146 -8.66 1.35 -15.68
CA THR A 146 -7.45 0.76 -15.12
C THR A 146 -7.57 0.60 -13.60
N TRP A 147 -8.24 1.53 -12.91
CA TRP A 147 -8.56 1.37 -11.48
C TRP A 147 -9.40 0.12 -11.21
N VAL A 148 -10.48 -0.07 -11.97
CA VAL A 148 -11.34 -1.27 -11.84
C VAL A 148 -10.54 -2.55 -12.14
N GLN A 149 -9.70 -2.54 -13.19
CA GLN A 149 -8.84 -3.67 -13.53
C GLN A 149 -7.78 -3.94 -12.46
N TYR A 150 -7.22 -2.89 -11.86
CA TYR A 150 -6.26 -3.01 -10.77
C TYR A 150 -6.90 -3.71 -9.57
N LEU A 151 -8.13 -3.35 -9.20
CA LEU A 151 -8.84 -4.04 -8.11
C LEU A 151 -9.18 -5.49 -8.47
N THR A 152 -9.75 -5.73 -9.64
CA THR A 152 -10.37 -7.02 -9.98
C THR A 152 -9.40 -8.06 -10.53
N GLN A 153 -8.42 -7.64 -11.33
CA GLN A 153 -7.51 -8.55 -12.03
C GLN A 153 -6.16 -8.68 -11.34
N CYS A 154 -5.75 -7.64 -10.61
CA CYS A 154 -4.42 -7.56 -10.01
C CYS A 154 -4.47 -7.80 -8.50
N ILE A 155 -5.29 -7.03 -7.77
CA ILE A 155 -5.49 -7.22 -6.32
C ILE A 155 -6.36 -8.44 -6.03
N GLY A 156 -7.28 -8.80 -6.94
CA GLY A 156 -8.20 -9.93 -6.77
C GLY A 156 -9.34 -9.62 -5.81
N THR A 157 -9.77 -8.36 -5.75
CA THR A 157 -10.93 -7.92 -4.96
C THR A 157 -12.03 -7.37 -5.86
N THR A 158 -13.16 -6.98 -5.27
CA THR A 158 -14.23 -6.30 -6.01
C THR A 158 -14.03 -4.79 -5.98
N ASP A 159 -14.42 -4.18 -7.09
CA ASP A 159 -14.67 -2.75 -7.12
C ASP A 159 -15.88 -2.41 -6.24
N ASN A 160 -15.73 -1.41 -5.37
CA ASN A 160 -16.79 -1.01 -4.45
C ASN A 160 -16.71 0.47 -4.08
N ALA A 161 -17.87 1.01 -3.69
CA ALA A 161 -18.04 2.43 -3.41
C ALA A 161 -17.09 2.98 -2.33
N GLN A 162 -16.65 2.16 -1.37
CA GLN A 162 -15.73 2.62 -0.33
C GLN A 162 -14.30 2.80 -0.85
N ARG A 163 -13.82 1.88 -1.70
CA ARG A 163 -12.53 2.02 -2.39
C ARG A 163 -12.58 3.16 -3.40
N ASP A 164 -13.69 3.30 -4.11
CA ASP A 164 -13.91 4.40 -5.07
C ASP A 164 -13.91 5.77 -4.42
N ALA A 165 -14.43 5.90 -3.20
CA ALA A 165 -14.38 7.15 -2.46
C ALA A 165 -12.93 7.62 -2.22
N TYR A 166 -12.02 6.69 -1.89
CA TYR A 166 -10.60 7.02 -1.75
C TYR A 166 -9.95 7.31 -3.10
N TRP A 167 -10.30 6.57 -4.15
CA TRP A 167 -9.82 6.82 -5.52
C TRP A 167 -10.18 8.23 -6.01
N VAL A 168 -11.44 8.63 -5.86
CA VAL A 168 -11.92 9.98 -6.19
C VAL A 168 -11.18 11.05 -5.38
N SER A 169 -11.02 10.83 -4.07
CA SER A 169 -10.31 11.77 -3.20
C SER A 169 -8.83 11.89 -3.58
N ALA A 170 -8.19 10.78 -3.93
CA ALA A 170 -6.78 10.72 -4.33
C ALA A 170 -6.53 11.43 -5.66
N LYS A 171 -7.35 11.19 -6.68
CA LYS A 171 -7.27 11.94 -7.95
C LYS A 171 -7.46 13.44 -7.76
N LYS A 172 -8.35 13.85 -6.86
CA LYS A 172 -8.60 15.28 -6.60
C LYS A 172 -7.43 15.95 -5.88
N ALA A 173 -6.72 15.20 -5.05
CA ALA A 173 -5.63 15.72 -4.22
C ALA A 173 -4.27 15.79 -4.93
N LEU A 174 -4.07 14.98 -5.98
CA LEU A 174 -2.81 14.88 -6.73
C LEU A 174 -2.85 15.71 -8.01
#